data_AF-A0A8J9VF67-F1
#
_entry.id   AF-A0A8J9VF67-F1
#
_cell.length_a   1.000
_cell.length_b   1.000
_cell.length_c   1.000
_cell.angle_alpha   90.00
_cell.angle_beta   90.00
_cell.angle_gamma   90.00
#
_symmetry.space_group_name_H-M   'P 1'
#
loop_
_entity.id
_entity.type
_entity.pdbx_description
1 polymer ?
#
loop_
_entity_poly.entity_id
_entity_poly.type
_entity_poly.pdbx_seq_one_letter_code
_entity_poly.pdbx_strand_id
1 'polypeptide(L)'
;MQLRYIVVLFAVGVVCMAETQRPEVSDTALDDALNDKRFIQRQLKCALGEGPCDPIGKRLKTLAPLVLRGACPQCSPQETKQIQRTLSYVQRNFPQQWAKIVRQYSG
;
A
#
# COMPACT_ATOMS: atom_id res chain seq x y z
N MET A 1 51.64 18.70 15.06
CA MET A 1 50.74 17.59 15.42
C MET A 1 50.17 17.93 16.79
N GLN A 2 48.91 18.32 16.99
CA GLN A 2 47.75 17.44 17.11
C GLN A 2 46.43 18.26 17.08
N LEU A 3 46.16 19.02 16.02
CA LEU A 3 44.93 19.85 15.93
C LEU A 3 44.08 19.53 14.68
N ARG A 4 44.02 18.26 14.27
CA ARG A 4 43.26 17.82 13.08
C ARG A 4 42.21 16.74 13.35
N TYR A 5 42.12 16.21 14.58
CA TYR A 5 41.28 15.05 14.91
C TYR A 5 40.04 15.38 15.75
N ILE A 6 39.75 16.66 16.01
CA ILE A 6 38.54 17.04 16.78
C ILE A 6 37.33 17.25 15.86
N VAL A 7 37.54 17.45 14.55
CA VAL A 7 36.44 17.74 13.60
C VAL A 7 35.76 16.47 13.04
N VAL A 8 36.32 15.27 13.27
CA VAL A 8 35.86 14.04 12.59
C VAL A 8 34.86 13.21 13.40
N LEU A 9 34.56 13.59 14.66
CA LEU A 9 33.74 12.77 15.56
C LEU A 9 32.24 13.14 15.64
N PHE A 10 31.78 14.11 14.84
CA PHE A 10 30.36 14.49 14.77
C PHE A 10 29.62 13.90 13.55
N ALA A 11 30.07 12.73 13.07
CA ALA A 11 29.43 11.99 11.99
C ALA A 11 28.86 10.64 12.46
N VAL A 12 28.51 10.51 13.75
CA VAL A 12 27.79 9.34 14.25
C VAL A 12 26.31 9.54 13.97
N GLY A 13 25.92 9.08 12.78
CA GLY A 13 24.64 8.42 12.51
C GLY A 13 23.40 9.06 13.14
N VAL A 14 22.89 10.13 12.52
CA VAL A 14 21.45 10.36 12.55
C VAL A 14 20.83 9.22 11.73
N VAL A 15 20.55 8.10 12.39
CA VAL A 15 19.59 7.13 11.89
C VAL A 15 18.24 7.83 11.97
N CYS A 16 17.87 8.51 10.88
CA CYS A 16 16.48 8.93 10.69
C CYS A 16 15.66 7.64 10.64
N MET A 17 15.13 7.21 11.79
CA MET A 17 13.92 6.40 11.81
C MET A 17 12.83 7.31 11.23
N ALA A 18 12.69 7.29 9.91
CA ALA A 18 11.49 7.78 9.27
C ALA A 18 10.38 6.83 9.69
N GLU A 19 9.83 7.04 10.89
CA GLU A 19 8.51 6.57 11.23
C GLU A 19 7.63 7.02 10.07
N THR A 20 7.22 6.07 9.25
CA THR A 20 6.35 6.36 8.12
C THR A 20 5.02 6.72 8.76
N GLN A 21 4.84 8.00 9.12
CA GLN A 21 3.58 8.51 9.63
C GLN A 21 2.62 8.48 8.45
N ARG A 22 1.99 7.32 8.27
CA ARG A 22 1.05 7.07 7.18
C ARG A 22 -0.17 7.93 7.50
N PRO A 23 -0.64 8.78 6.57
CA PRO A 23 -1.88 9.50 6.80
C PRO A 23 -2.98 8.46 6.99
N GLU A 24 -3.72 8.57 8.09
CA GLU A 24 -4.93 7.78 8.28
C GLU A 24 -5.92 8.12 7.16
N VAL A 25 -6.49 7.08 6.56
CA VAL A 25 -7.52 7.22 5.55
C VAL A 25 -8.86 7.17 6.27
N SER A 26 -9.65 8.24 6.18
CA SER A 26 -11.02 8.22 6.70
C SER A 26 -11.92 7.32 5.85
N ASP A 27 -13.01 6.85 6.43
CA ASP A 27 -13.98 6.03 5.69
C ASP A 27 -14.62 6.79 4.52
N THR A 28 -14.82 8.11 4.66
CA THR A 28 -15.31 8.96 3.57
C THR A 28 -14.33 9.05 2.40
N ALA A 29 -13.04 9.25 2.69
CA ALA A 29 -12.00 9.30 1.67
C ALA A 29 -11.85 7.95 0.94
N LEU A 30 -12.04 6.83 1.67
CA LEU A 30 -12.08 5.50 1.06
C LEU A 30 -13.29 5.38 0.11
N ASP A 31 -14.47 5.77 0.56
CA ASP A 31 -15.69 5.66 -0.25
C ASP A 31 -15.62 6.55 -1.50
N ASP A 32 -15.09 7.76 -1.39
CA ASP A 32 -14.83 8.64 -2.55
C ASP A 32 -13.87 7.99 -3.54
N ALA A 33 -12.78 7.38 -3.05
CA ALA A 33 -11.82 6.67 -3.88
C ALA A 33 -12.42 5.42 -4.55
N LEU A 34 -13.27 4.66 -3.85
CA LEU A 34 -13.97 3.50 -4.41
C LEU A 34 -15.00 3.92 -5.46
N ASN A 35 -15.67 5.05 -5.28
CA ASN A 35 -16.65 5.58 -6.21
C ASN A 35 -16.03 6.24 -7.45
N ASP A 36 -14.78 6.71 -7.38
CA ASP A 36 -14.03 7.14 -8.56
C ASP A 36 -13.61 5.92 -9.42
N LYS A 37 -14.44 5.64 -10.43
CA LYS A 37 -14.18 4.58 -11.42
C LYS A 37 -12.83 4.72 -12.10
N ARG A 38 -12.37 5.94 -12.39
CA ARG A 38 -11.06 6.15 -13.03
C ARG A 38 -9.94 5.79 -12.07
N PHE A 39 -10.06 6.18 -10.80
CA PHE A 39 -9.10 5.81 -9.77
C PHE A 39 -9.02 4.29 -9.61
N ILE A 40 -10.15 3.61 -9.37
CA ILE A 40 -10.15 2.15 -9.18
C ILE A 40 -9.60 1.42 -10.39
N GLN A 41 -9.96 1.82 -11.61
CA GLN A 41 -9.40 1.20 -12.81
C GLN A 41 -7.88 1.36 -12.91
N ARG A 42 -7.32 2.52 -12.53
CA ARG A 42 -5.86 2.71 -12.47
C ARG A 42 -5.23 1.77 -11.44
N GLN A 43 -5.83 1.66 -10.26
CA GLN A 43 -5.32 0.78 -9.20
C GLN A 43 -5.38 -0.70 -9.59
N LEU A 44 -6.47 -1.14 -10.24
CA LEU A 44 -6.60 -2.51 -10.75
C LEU A 44 -5.56 -2.81 -11.84
N LYS A 45 -5.33 -1.88 -12.77
CA LYS A 45 -4.27 -2.02 -13.79
C LYS A 45 -2.89 -2.13 -13.15
N CYS A 46 -2.59 -1.30 -12.15
CA CYS A 46 -1.34 -1.40 -11.39
C CYS A 46 -1.19 -2.78 -10.72
N ALA A 47 -2.24 -3.25 -10.04
CA ALA A 47 -2.25 -4.56 -9.39
C ALA A 47 -2.01 -5.70 -10.40
N LEU A 48 -2.53 -5.58 -11.61
CA LEU A 48 -2.33 -6.55 -12.69
C LEU A 48 -1.01 -6.36 -13.47
N GLY A 49 -0.25 -5.30 -13.21
CA GLY A 49 0.92 -4.96 -14.01
C GLY A 49 0.59 -4.47 -15.43
N GLU A 50 -0.67 -4.12 -15.69
CA GLU A 50 -1.17 -3.61 -16.97
C GLU A 50 -1.06 -2.06 -17.07
N GLY A 51 -0.43 -1.39 -16.10
CA GLY A 51 -0.30 0.06 -16.07
C GLY A 51 0.62 0.60 -14.97
N PRO A 52 0.85 1.93 -14.96
CA PRO A 52 1.71 2.56 -13.97
C PRO A 52 1.09 2.50 -12.57
N CYS A 53 1.95 2.40 -11.56
CA CYS A 53 1.56 2.39 -10.16
C CYS A 53 1.96 3.70 -9.47
N ASP A 54 1.01 4.33 -8.80
CA ASP A 54 1.25 5.39 -7.83
C ASP A 54 1.69 4.79 -6.47
N PRO A 55 2.07 5.60 -5.47
CA PRO A 55 2.48 5.08 -4.16
C PRO A 55 1.41 4.20 -3.50
N ILE A 56 0.13 4.52 -3.69
CA ILE A 56 -1.01 3.75 -3.17
C ILE A 56 -1.06 2.38 -3.85
N GLY A 57 -1.04 2.33 -5.18
CA GLY A 57 -1.08 1.09 -5.94
C GLY A 57 0.11 0.18 -5.67
N LYS A 58 1.32 0.75 -5.52
CA LYS A 58 2.51 -0.01 -5.10
C LYS A 58 2.31 -0.67 -3.74
N ARG A 59 1.74 0.06 -2.78
CA ARG A 59 1.45 -0.49 -1.45
C ARG A 59 0.40 -1.60 -1.51
N LEU A 60 -0.70 -1.38 -2.21
CA LEU A 60 -1.74 -2.39 -2.41
C LEU A 60 -1.18 -3.65 -3.06
N LYS A 61 -0.34 -3.50 -4.09
CA LYS A 61 0.35 -4.60 -4.77
C LYS A 61 1.25 -5.41 -3.83
N THR A 62 2.01 -4.75 -2.96
CA THR A 62 2.86 -5.43 -1.97
C THR A 62 2.03 -6.18 -0.92
N LEU A 63 0.89 -5.63 -0.50
CA LEU A 63 0.02 -6.23 0.52
C LEU A 63 -0.92 -7.30 -0.04
N ALA A 64 -1.24 -7.27 -1.34
CA ALA A 64 -2.17 -8.17 -2.00
C ALA A 64 -1.95 -9.67 -1.67
N PRO A 65 -0.72 -10.25 -1.80
CA PRO A 65 -0.52 -11.67 -1.50
C PRO A 65 -0.75 -12.02 -0.03
N LEU A 66 -0.42 -11.10 0.89
CA LEU A 66 -0.63 -11.31 2.32
C LEU A 66 -2.13 -11.29 2.63
N VAL A 67 -2.82 -10.24 2.18
CA VAL A 67 -4.25 -10.02 2.40
C VAL A 67 -5.08 -11.17 1.82
N LEU A 68 -4.74 -11.66 0.63
CA LEU A 68 -5.44 -12.78 -0.02
C LEU A 68 -5.24 -14.12 0.72
N ARG A 69 -4.14 -14.27 1.47
CA ARG A 69 -3.89 -15.42 2.35
C ARG A 69 -4.55 -15.26 3.73
N GLY A 70 -5.25 -14.15 3.96
CA GLY A 70 -5.96 -13.86 5.21
C GLY A 70 -5.10 -13.21 6.29
N ALA A 71 -3.91 -12.71 5.95
CA ALA A 71 -3.01 -12.07 6.92
C ALA A 71 -2.59 -10.66 6.47
N CYS A 72 -2.59 -9.69 7.38
CA CYS A 72 -1.87 -8.43 7.15
C CYS A 72 -1.19 -7.98 8.44
N PRO A 73 0.03 -8.45 8.74
CA PRO A 73 0.73 -8.11 9.99
C PRO A 73 1.12 -6.62 10.07
N GLN A 74 1.11 -5.91 8.94
CA GLN A 74 1.47 -4.49 8.86
C GLN A 74 0.26 -3.56 8.73
N CYS A 75 -0.97 -4.09 8.87
CA CYS A 75 -2.20 -3.33 8.79
C CYS A 75 -2.74 -3.02 10.19
N SER A 76 -3.24 -1.80 10.39
CA SER A 76 -4.05 -1.48 11.57
C SER A 76 -5.42 -2.19 11.52
N PRO A 77 -6.16 -2.27 12.64
CA PRO A 77 -7.52 -2.79 12.63
C PRO A 77 -8.46 -2.03 11.69
N GLN A 78 -8.28 -0.71 11.57
CA GLN A 78 -9.03 0.12 10.63
C GLN A 78 -8.65 -0.21 9.18
N GLU A 79 -7.36 -0.28 8.87
CA GLU A 79 -6.89 -0.63 7.52
C GLU A 79 -7.39 -2.02 7.12
N THR A 80 -7.45 -2.97 8.04
CA THR A 80 -7.99 -4.31 7.80
C THR A 80 -9.46 -4.26 7.38
N LYS A 81 -10.30 -3.49 8.10
CA LYS A 81 -11.71 -3.29 7.72
C LYS A 81 -11.84 -2.62 6.36
N GLN A 82 -11.02 -1.60 6.10
CA GLN A 82 -11.02 -0.87 4.83
C GLN A 82 -10.63 -1.77 3.66
N ILE A 83 -9.59 -2.60 3.84
CA ILE A 83 -9.19 -3.60 2.86
C ILE A 83 -10.34 -4.57 2.58
N GLN A 84 -10.99 -5.12 3.61
CA GLN A 84 -12.14 -6.02 3.42
C GLN A 84 -13.29 -5.35 2.64
N ARG A 85 -13.58 -4.07 2.91
CA ARG A 85 -14.54 -3.27 2.14
C ARG A 85 -14.10 -3.13 0.68
N THR A 86 -12.84 -2.78 0.43
CA THR A 86 -12.28 -2.65 -0.92
C THR A 86 -12.36 -3.97 -1.70
N LEU A 87 -11.96 -5.09 -1.09
CA LEU A 87 -12.06 -6.41 -1.73
C LEU A 87 -13.51 -6.75 -2.08
N SER A 88 -14.43 -6.54 -1.14
CA SER A 88 -15.87 -6.77 -1.36
C SER A 88 -16.44 -5.87 -2.45
N TYR A 89 -15.96 -4.63 -2.58
CA TYR A 89 -16.35 -3.71 -3.64
C TYR A 89 -15.81 -4.18 -5.00
N VAL A 90 -14.54 -4.54 -5.09
CA VAL A 90 -13.89 -5.01 -6.32
C VAL A 90 -14.50 -6.33 -6.80
N GLN A 91 -14.77 -7.27 -5.90
CA GLN A 91 -15.44 -8.53 -6.23
C GLN A 91 -16.82 -8.32 -6.88
N ARG A 92 -17.61 -7.38 -6.35
CA ARG A 92 -18.97 -7.11 -6.84
C ARG A 92 -18.99 -6.29 -8.13
N ASN A 93 -18.12 -5.30 -8.26
CA ASN A 93 -18.15 -4.33 -9.37
C ASN A 93 -17.17 -4.67 -10.51
N PHE A 94 -16.11 -5.43 -10.23
CA PHE A 94 -15.02 -5.73 -11.16
C PHE A 94 -14.61 -7.23 -11.10
N PRO A 95 -15.57 -8.17 -11.31
CA PRO A 95 -15.33 -9.59 -11.10
C PRO A 95 -14.25 -10.18 -12.02
N GLN A 96 -14.11 -9.65 -13.25
CA GLN A 96 -13.09 -10.11 -14.19
C GLN A 96 -11.68 -9.73 -13.73
N GLN A 97 -11.49 -8.48 -13.29
CA GLN A 97 -10.22 -7.99 -12.76
C GLN A 97 -9.89 -8.70 -11.44
N TRP A 98 -10.91 -8.91 -10.59
CA TRP A 98 -10.76 -9.68 -9.37
C TRP A 98 -10.21 -11.08 -9.63
N ALA A 99 -10.81 -11.83 -10.56
CA ALA A 99 -10.35 -13.17 -10.91
C ALA A 99 -8.88 -13.19 -11.39
N LYS A 100 -8.48 -12.20 -12.19
CA LYS A 100 -7.08 -12.04 -12.61
C LYS A 100 -6.14 -11.76 -11.43
N ILE A 101 -6.53 -10.86 -10.51
CA ILE A 101 -5.74 -10.53 -9.32
C ILE A 101 -5.55 -11.76 -8.43
N VAL A 102 -6.63 -12.49 -8.12
CA VAL A 102 -6.56 -13.72 -7.34
C VAL A 102 -5.61 -14.71 -8.01
N ARG A 103 -5.76 -14.96 -9.31
CA ARG A 103 -4.86 -15.84 -10.06
C ARG A 103 -3.39 -15.40 -9.99
N GLN A 104 -3.13 -14.09 -10.01
CA GLN A 104 -1.77 -13.55 -9.97
C GLN A 104 -1.09 -13.65 -8.61
N TYR A 105 -1.84 -13.57 -7.50
CA TYR A 105 -1.28 -13.47 -6.15
C TYR A 105 -1.59 -14.67 -5.24
N SER A 106 -2.47 -15.58 -5.64
CA SER A 106 -2.79 -16.81 -4.91
C SER A 106 -1.89 -18.01 -5.27
N GLY A 107 -0.84 -17.76 -6.06
CA GLY A 107 0.23 -18.73 -6.33
C GLY A 107 1.23 -18.86 -5.19
#